data_AF-A0A849GNF2-F1
#
_entry.id   AF-A0A849GNF2-F1
#
_cell.length_a   1.000
_cell.length_b   1.000
_cell.length_c   1.000
_cell.angle_alpha   90.00
_cell.angle_beta   90.00
_cell.angle_gamma   90.00
#
_symmetry.space_group_name_H-M   'P 1'
#
loop_
_entity.id
_entity.type
_entity.pdbx_description
1 polymer ?
#
loop_
_entity_poly.entity_id
_entity_poly.type
_entity_poly.pdbx_seq_one_letter_code
_entity_poly.pdbx_strand_id
1 'polypeptide(L)'
;DPGDVLPDTVETVRLDATLAFTDPWDRSAIEVARPQITAIDLDDLSARWGDVTFRAAGELTVDAAGVPEGRITVKTVEWRRLLDMAIGTGLLADTFRPALEGALELMASLEGPSNTLDAPLTFEKGFISFGPIPLGPAPRIVIR
;
A
#
# COMPACT_ATOMS: atom_id res chain seq x y z
N ASP A 1 -6.72 -8.68 21.13
CA ASP A 1 -7.90 -9.03 20.33
C ASP A 1 -8.28 -7.79 19.51
N PRO A 2 -7.84 -7.71 18.25
CA PRO A 2 -8.11 -6.55 17.40
C PRO A 2 -9.58 -6.57 16.93
N GLY A 3 -10.50 -6.42 17.88
CA GLY A 3 -11.89 -6.05 17.66
C GLY A 3 -12.77 -6.98 16.82
N ASP A 4 -12.48 -8.28 16.68
CA ASP A 4 -13.34 -9.27 15.98
C ASP A 4 -13.72 -8.89 14.52
N VAL A 5 -13.09 -7.84 13.95
CA VAL A 5 -13.45 -7.30 12.64
C VAL A 5 -12.68 -8.00 11.54
N LEU A 6 -11.45 -8.46 11.73
CA LEU A 6 -10.69 -9.22 10.74
C LEU A 6 -9.88 -10.35 11.41
N PRO A 7 -9.58 -11.47 10.72
CA PRO A 7 -8.77 -12.56 11.29
C PRO A 7 -7.39 -12.08 11.74
N ASP A 8 -6.73 -12.74 12.69
CA ASP A 8 -5.36 -12.33 13.10
C ASP A 8 -4.29 -12.62 12.03
N THR A 9 -4.63 -13.39 10.99
CA THR A 9 -3.72 -13.79 9.91
C THR A 9 -4.28 -13.44 8.55
N VAL A 10 -3.41 -12.92 7.68
CA VAL A 10 -3.72 -12.79 6.25
C VAL A 10 -3.75 -14.18 5.64
N GLU A 11 -4.83 -14.52 4.92
CA GLU A 11 -5.07 -15.87 4.40
C GLU A 11 -4.17 -16.19 3.21
N THR A 12 -4.02 -15.21 2.30
CA THR A 12 -3.24 -15.38 1.08
C THR A 12 -2.68 -14.03 0.66
N VAL A 13 -1.40 -14.03 0.28
CA VAL A 13 -0.73 -12.94 -0.42
C VAL A 13 -0.03 -13.53 -1.63
N ARG A 14 -0.30 -12.96 -2.80
CA ARG A 14 0.42 -13.21 -4.05
C ARG A 14 1.06 -11.90 -4.49
N LEU A 15 2.32 -11.97 -4.87
CA LEU A 15 3.09 -10.85 -5.37
C LEU A 15 3.82 -11.30 -6.65
N ASP A 16 3.65 -10.52 -7.71
CA ASP A 16 4.32 -10.64 -9.00
C ASP A 16 4.91 -9.28 -9.34
N ALA A 17 6.24 -9.20 -9.35
CA ALA A 17 6.96 -7.94 -9.51
C ALA A 17 8.36 -8.15 -10.07
N THR A 18 8.81 -7.21 -10.89
CA THR A 18 10.19 -7.11 -11.36
C THR A 18 10.92 -5.99 -10.61
N LEU A 19 12.10 -6.31 -10.07
CA LEU A 19 12.91 -5.37 -9.29
C LEU A 19 14.24 -5.09 -9.99
N ALA A 20 14.62 -3.81 -10.07
CA ALA A 20 15.97 -3.40 -10.47
C ALA A 20 16.81 -3.08 -9.24
N PHE A 21 18.11 -3.36 -9.32
CA PHE A 21 19.06 -3.16 -8.22
C PHE A 21 20.27 -2.33 -8.66
N THR A 22 20.97 -1.73 -7.70
CA THR A 22 22.22 -0.97 -7.96
C THR A 22 23.32 -1.84 -8.55
N ASP A 23 23.35 -3.12 -8.18
CA ASP A 23 24.40 -4.08 -8.52
C ASP A 23 23.82 -5.51 -8.67
N PRO A 24 24.55 -6.43 -9.31
CA PRO A 24 24.15 -7.84 -9.36
C PRO A 24 24.12 -8.50 -7.98
N TRP A 25 23.22 -9.47 -7.81
CA TRP A 25 23.20 -10.36 -6.65
C TRP A 25 24.27 -11.46 -6.80
N ASP A 26 25.52 -11.12 -6.49
CA ASP A 26 26.64 -12.06 -6.45
C ASP A 26 27.32 -12.09 -5.06
N ARG A 27 28.51 -12.68 -4.96
CA ARG A 27 29.28 -12.78 -3.71
C ARG A 27 29.52 -11.41 -3.04
N SER A 28 29.68 -10.33 -3.82
CA SER A 28 29.88 -8.97 -3.29
C SER A 28 28.67 -8.46 -2.51
N ALA A 29 27.46 -8.96 -2.80
CA ALA A 29 26.24 -8.61 -2.08
C ALA A 29 26.29 -8.98 -0.59
N ILE A 30 27.12 -9.96 -0.22
CA ILE A 30 27.28 -10.42 1.16
C ILE A 30 28.57 -9.87 1.77
N GLU A 31 29.63 -9.75 0.96
CA GLU A 31 30.98 -9.38 1.44
C GLU A 31 31.23 -7.87 1.52
N VAL A 32 30.52 -7.09 0.70
CA VAL A 32 30.73 -5.63 0.58
C VAL A 32 29.48 -4.90 1.03
N ALA A 33 28.42 -4.96 0.24
CA ALA A 33 27.15 -4.31 0.53
C ALA A 33 26.04 -4.96 -0.31
N ARG A 34 24.84 -5.06 0.25
CA ARG A 34 23.69 -5.58 -0.48
C ARG A 34 23.28 -4.59 -1.57
N PRO A 35 23.05 -5.03 -2.82
CA PRO A 35 22.48 -4.19 -3.86
C PRO A 35 21.15 -3.57 -3.39
N GLN A 36 20.98 -2.26 -3.59
CA GLN A 36 19.75 -1.56 -3.20
C GLN A 36 18.75 -1.54 -4.35
N ILE A 37 17.46 -1.50 -4.04
CA ILE A 37 16.40 -1.42 -5.06
C ILE A 37 16.45 -0.03 -5.71
N THR A 38 16.35 0.01 -7.03
CA THR A 38 16.31 1.26 -7.83
C THR A 38 15.01 1.41 -8.62
N ALA A 39 14.32 0.30 -8.92
CA ALA A 39 12.99 0.31 -9.51
C ALA A 39 12.17 -0.90 -9.07
N ILE A 40 10.85 -0.71 -9.03
CA ILE A 40 9.84 -1.71 -8.74
C ILE A 40 8.79 -1.60 -9.82
N ASP A 41 8.63 -2.66 -10.60
CA ASP A 41 7.50 -2.85 -11.51
C ASP A 41 6.60 -3.93 -10.88
N LEU A 42 5.40 -3.52 -10.45
CA LEU A 42 4.43 -4.37 -9.77
C LEU A 42 3.33 -4.76 -10.75
N ASP A 43 3.42 -5.99 -11.27
CA ASP A 43 2.43 -6.58 -12.17
C ASP A 43 1.13 -6.96 -11.44
N ASP A 44 1.25 -7.64 -10.30
CA ASP A 44 0.12 -8.00 -9.43
C ASP A 44 0.55 -8.15 -7.97
N LEU A 45 -0.08 -7.39 -7.09
CA LEU A 45 -0.19 -7.75 -5.67
C LEU A 45 -1.65 -8.09 -5.41
N SER A 46 -1.93 -9.31 -4.97
CA SER A 46 -3.28 -9.69 -4.52
C SER A 46 -3.23 -10.28 -3.12
N ALA A 47 -4.10 -9.79 -2.24
CA ALA A 47 -4.18 -10.27 -0.86
C ALA A 47 -5.63 -10.45 -0.43
N ARG A 48 -5.88 -11.48 0.40
CA ARG A 48 -7.17 -11.73 1.01
C ARG A 48 -7.03 -11.80 2.53
N TRP A 49 -7.85 -11.02 3.21
CA TRP A 49 -7.88 -10.94 4.66
C TRP A 49 -9.31 -10.93 5.15
N GLY A 50 -9.80 -12.07 5.66
CA GLY A 50 -11.23 -12.25 5.87
C GLY A 50 -11.99 -12.02 4.57
N ASP A 51 -12.98 -11.12 4.59
CA ASP A 51 -13.76 -10.78 3.40
C ASP A 51 -13.18 -9.61 2.59
N VAL A 52 -12.08 -9.02 3.05
CA VAL A 52 -11.42 -7.93 2.34
C VAL A 52 -10.49 -8.51 1.28
N THR A 53 -10.60 -8.01 0.06
CA THR A 53 -9.69 -8.32 -1.04
C THR A 53 -8.97 -7.05 -1.47
N PHE A 54 -7.64 -7.15 -1.58
CA PHE A 54 -6.77 -6.10 -2.08
C PHE A 54 -6.16 -6.54 -3.41
N ARG A 55 -6.09 -5.60 -4.36
CA ARG A 55 -5.26 -5.70 -5.56
C ARG A 55 -4.45 -4.44 -5.75
N ALA A 56 -3.23 -4.57 -6.23
CA ALA A 56 -2.42 -3.43 -6.60
C ALA A 56 -1.51 -3.73 -7.79
N ALA A 57 -1.23 -2.70 -8.58
CA ALA A 57 -0.29 -2.74 -9.70
C ALA A 57 0.26 -1.34 -9.97
N GLY A 58 1.47 -1.24 -10.52
CA GLY A 58 2.08 0.04 -10.89
C GLY A 58 3.58 0.04 -10.73
N GLU A 59 4.18 1.22 -10.77
CA GLU A 59 5.63 1.37 -10.89
C GLU A 59 6.16 2.40 -9.90
N LEU A 60 7.35 2.12 -9.35
CA LEU A 60 8.13 3.03 -8.52
C LEU A 60 9.58 3.05 -8.97
N THR A 61 10.19 4.24 -8.97
CA THR A 61 11.65 4.40 -8.94
C THR A 61 12.08 4.70 -7.51
N VAL A 62 13.31 4.34 -7.16
CA VAL A 62 13.86 4.54 -5.81
C VAL A 62 15.20 5.24 -5.94
N ASP A 63 15.34 6.38 -5.27
CA ASP A 63 16.59 7.14 -5.27
C ASP A 63 17.66 6.54 -4.36
N ALA A 64 18.87 7.11 -4.38
CA ALA A 64 19.99 6.65 -3.57
C ALA A 64 19.77 6.77 -2.04
N ALA A 65 18.80 7.60 -1.60
CA ALA A 65 18.41 7.72 -0.21
C ALA A 65 17.27 6.77 0.18
N GLY A 66 16.82 5.91 -0.75
CA GLY A 66 15.71 4.98 -0.58
C GLY A 66 14.35 5.64 -0.66
N VAL A 67 14.23 6.82 -1.27
CA VAL A 67 12.95 7.54 -1.43
C VAL A 67 12.26 7.05 -2.71
N PRO A 68 11.05 6.47 -2.61
CA PRO A 68 10.29 6.09 -3.79
C PRO A 68 9.60 7.28 -4.45
N GLU A 69 9.53 7.26 -5.78
CA GLU A 69 8.70 8.14 -6.60
C GLU A 69 7.91 7.28 -7.61
N GLY A 70 6.66 7.65 -7.90
CA GLY A 70 5.82 6.93 -8.85
C GLY A 70 4.40 6.69 -8.34
N ARG A 71 3.74 5.65 -8.86
CA ARG A 71 2.33 5.38 -8.56
C ARG A 71 2.01 3.90 -8.56
N ILE A 72 1.30 3.48 -7.51
CA ILE A 72 0.68 2.17 -7.40
C ILE A 72 -0.83 2.36 -7.35
N THR A 73 -1.57 1.80 -8.31
CA THR A 73 -3.03 1.77 -8.24
C THR A 73 -3.46 0.69 -7.27
N VAL A 74 -4.37 1.01 -6.34
CA VAL A 74 -4.87 0.07 -5.34
C VAL A 74 -6.37 -0.05 -5.46
N LYS A 75 -6.83 -1.29 -5.62
CA LYS A 75 -8.24 -1.66 -5.60
C LYS A 75 -8.55 -2.48 -4.36
N THR A 76 -9.57 -2.07 -3.61
CA THR A 76 -10.00 -2.76 -2.39
C THR A 76 -11.51 -2.93 -2.37
N VAL A 77 -11.99 -4.11 -1.99
CA VAL A 77 -13.41 -4.40 -1.74
C VAL A 77 -13.63 -4.52 -0.23
N GLU A 78 -14.78 -4.04 0.27
CA GLU A 78 -15.12 -4.00 1.71
C GLU A 78 -14.29 -2.97 2.51
N TRP A 79 -14.04 -1.79 1.94
CA TRP A 79 -13.22 -0.74 2.59
C TRP A 79 -13.79 -0.24 3.92
N ARG A 80 -15.12 -0.28 4.10
CA ARG A 80 -15.78 0.11 5.36
C ARG A 80 -15.27 -0.75 6.52
N ARG A 81 -15.09 -2.05 6.28
CA ARG A 81 -14.55 -2.99 7.25
C ARG A 81 -13.10 -2.66 7.64
N LEU A 82 -12.31 -2.16 6.69
CA LEU A 82 -10.94 -1.71 6.99
C LEU A 82 -10.94 -0.45 7.85
N LEU A 83 -11.84 0.48 7.59
CA LEU A 83 -11.98 1.68 8.42
C LEU A 83 -12.43 1.30 9.84
N ASP A 84 -13.39 0.39 9.97
CA ASP A 84 -13.83 -0.15 11.25
C ASP A 84 -12.70 -0.84 12.01
N MET A 85 -11.92 -1.68 11.34
CA MET A 85 -10.74 -2.30 11.92
C MET A 85 -9.71 -1.25 12.36
N ALA A 86 -9.39 -0.27 11.51
CA ALA A 86 -8.38 0.74 11.82
C ALA A 86 -8.78 1.58 13.05
N ILE A 87 -10.07 1.88 13.20
CA ILE A 87 -10.59 2.58 14.39
C ILE A 87 -10.63 1.66 15.60
N GLY A 88 -11.15 0.43 15.45
CA GLY A 88 -11.27 -0.56 16.53
C GLY A 88 -9.92 -1.00 17.11
N THR A 89 -8.85 -0.94 16.32
CA THR A 89 -7.46 -1.21 16.75
C THR A 89 -6.73 0.02 17.28
N GLY A 90 -7.34 1.21 17.19
CA GLY A 90 -6.72 2.47 17.57
C GLY A 90 -5.66 2.98 16.59
N LEU A 91 -5.51 2.37 15.40
CA LEU A 91 -4.67 2.89 14.32
C LEU A 91 -5.17 4.25 13.82
N LEU A 92 -6.49 4.45 13.84
CA LEU A 92 -7.15 5.73 13.55
C LEU A 92 -8.01 6.15 14.74
N ALA A 93 -7.98 7.44 15.08
CA ALA A 93 -8.88 7.98 16.09
C ALA A 93 -10.32 8.03 15.56
N ASP A 94 -11.29 7.62 16.37
CA ASP A 94 -12.71 7.59 16.00
C ASP A 94 -13.26 8.97 15.58
N THR A 95 -12.64 10.06 16.04
CA THR A 95 -12.97 11.43 15.62
C THR A 95 -12.85 11.67 14.12
N PHE A 96 -12.02 10.88 13.41
CA PHE A 96 -11.86 10.99 11.96
C PHE A 96 -12.90 10.21 11.16
N ARG A 97 -13.69 9.33 11.81
CA ARG A 97 -14.64 8.44 11.15
C ARG A 97 -15.61 9.17 10.21
N PRO A 98 -16.35 10.21 10.63
CA PRO A 98 -17.36 10.80 9.76
C PRO A 98 -16.75 11.46 8.52
N ALA A 99 -15.57 12.06 8.66
CA ALA A 99 -14.86 12.70 7.56
C ALA A 99 -14.30 11.68 6.57
N LEU A 100 -13.70 10.59 7.06
CA LEU A 100 -13.16 9.52 6.22
C LEU A 100 -14.27 8.74 5.52
N GLU A 101 -15.35 8.38 6.21
CA GLU A 101 -16.50 7.69 5.59
C GLU A 101 -17.07 8.50 4.43
N GLY A 102 -17.33 9.80 4.64
CA GLY A 102 -17.86 10.67 3.59
C GLY A 102 -16.91 10.81 2.39
N ALA A 103 -15.61 10.98 2.64
CA ALA A 103 -14.62 11.10 1.56
C ALA A 103 -14.45 9.79 0.77
N LEU A 104 -14.36 8.65 1.46
CA LEU A 104 -14.22 7.33 0.85
C LEU A 104 -15.50 6.92 0.10
N GLU A 105 -16.69 7.25 0.62
CA GLU A 105 -17.95 7.01 -0.07
C GLU A 105 -18.06 7.83 -1.36
N LEU A 106 -17.62 9.09 -1.33
CA LEU A 106 -17.58 9.93 -2.52
C LEU A 106 -16.64 9.34 -3.57
N MET A 107 -15.46 8.85 -3.20
CA MET A 107 -14.54 8.18 -4.12
C MET A 107 -15.12 6.87 -4.68
N ALA A 108 -15.68 6.01 -3.82
CA ALA A 108 -16.30 4.75 -4.24
C ALA A 108 -17.43 4.98 -5.25
N SER A 109 -18.17 6.09 -5.13
CA SER A 109 -19.26 6.44 -6.05
C SER A 109 -18.78 6.84 -7.46
N LEU A 110 -17.52 7.23 -7.62
CA LEU A 110 -16.95 7.69 -8.90
C LEU A 110 -16.44 6.54 -9.78
N GLU A 111 -16.09 5.39 -9.19
CA GLU A 111 -15.26 4.37 -9.84
C GLU A 111 -15.98 3.03 -10.06
N GLY A 112 -17.19 2.84 -9.51
CA GLY A 112 -17.98 1.62 -9.73
C GLY A 112 -18.98 1.28 -8.61
N PRO A 113 -19.11 -0.01 -8.21
CA PRO A 113 -19.95 -0.41 -7.08
C PRO A 113 -19.52 0.30 -5.79
N SER A 114 -20.48 0.77 -4.98
CA SER A 114 -20.27 1.59 -3.77
C SER A 114 -19.44 0.95 -2.65
N ASN A 115 -19.02 -0.30 -2.82
CA ASN A 115 -18.19 -1.04 -1.88
C ASN A 115 -16.75 -1.29 -2.36
N THR A 116 -16.37 -0.71 -3.50
CA THR A 116 -15.02 -0.78 -4.04
C THR A 116 -14.37 0.60 -3.97
N LEU A 117 -13.11 0.65 -3.55
CA LEU A 117 -12.23 1.81 -3.72
C LEU A 117 -11.16 1.45 -4.74
N ASP A 118 -10.89 2.32 -5.71
CA ASP A 118 -9.91 2.09 -6.78
C ASP A 118 -9.08 3.35 -7.05
N ALA A 119 -8.21 3.71 -6.10
CA ALA A 119 -7.48 4.98 -6.16
C ALA A 119 -5.96 4.77 -6.20
N PRO A 120 -5.22 5.73 -6.77
CA PRO A 120 -3.77 5.65 -6.80
C PRO A 120 -3.14 6.00 -5.45
N LEU A 121 -2.22 5.17 -5.00
CA LEU A 121 -1.14 5.55 -4.09
C LEU A 121 -0.04 6.26 -4.88
N THR A 122 0.05 7.58 -4.72
CA THR A 122 1.06 8.40 -5.40
C THR A 122 2.20 8.72 -4.45
N PHE A 123 3.42 8.49 -4.91
CA PHE A 123 4.67 8.76 -4.20
C PHE A 123 5.34 9.94 -4.87
N GLU A 124 5.39 11.08 -4.20
CA GLU A 124 5.99 12.30 -4.76
C GLU A 124 6.65 13.11 -3.65
N LYS A 125 7.87 13.60 -3.89
CA LYS A 125 8.62 14.48 -2.97
C LYS A 125 8.73 13.90 -1.55
N GLY A 126 8.80 12.57 -1.42
CA GLY A 126 8.91 11.87 -0.14
C GLY A 126 7.60 11.79 0.66
N PHE A 127 6.45 12.03 0.04
CA PHE A 127 5.13 11.84 0.64
C PHE A 127 4.29 10.83 -0.16
N ILE A 128 3.32 10.21 0.53
CA ILE A 128 2.30 9.34 -0.06
C ILE A 128 0.94 9.98 0.08
N SER A 129 0.14 9.91 -0.99
CA SER A 129 -1.29 10.17 -0.96
C SER A 129 -2.08 9.01 -1.57
N PHE A 130 -3.28 8.78 -1.08
CA PHE A 130 -4.28 7.89 -1.69
C PHE A 130 -5.36 8.75 -2.35
N GLY A 131 -5.30 8.90 -3.67
CA GLY A 131 -6.08 9.90 -4.38
C GLY A 131 -5.86 11.30 -3.77
N PRO A 132 -6.92 12.02 -3.34
CA PRO A 132 -6.81 13.34 -2.70
C PRO A 132 -6.42 13.28 -1.22
N ILE A 133 -6.33 12.10 -0.60
CA ILE A 133 -6.10 11.94 0.84
C ILE A 133 -4.59 11.82 1.12
N PRO A 134 -3.96 12.78 1.83
CA PRO A 134 -2.57 12.63 2.23
C PRO A 134 -2.43 11.57 3.32
N LEU A 135 -1.52 10.61 3.14
CA LEU A 135 -1.24 9.55 4.13
C LEU A 135 -0.03 9.88 5.00
N GLY A 136 0.91 10.69 4.50
CA GLY A 136 2.09 11.12 5.24
C GLY A 136 3.40 10.84 4.51
N PRO A 137 4.53 10.77 5.22
CA PRO A 137 5.84 10.52 4.62
C PRO A 137 5.92 9.14 3.94
N ALA A 138 6.60 9.08 2.79
CA ALA A 138 6.90 7.82 2.12
C ALA A 138 7.92 7.00 2.94
N PRO A 139 7.75 5.66 3.01
CA PRO A 139 8.70 4.79 3.69
C PRO A 139 10.01 4.80 2.91
N ARG A 140 11.11 4.55 3.64
CA ARG A 140 12.41 4.33 3.03
C ARG A 140 12.53 2.88 2.58
N ILE A 141 12.74 2.68 1.28
CA ILE A 141 12.98 1.37 0.69
C ILE A 141 14.50 1.14 0.68
N VAL A 142 14.98 0.43 1.70
CA VAL A 142 16.41 0.09 1.86
C VAL A 142 16.55 -1.35 2.34
N ILE A 143 17.51 -2.07 1.76
CA ILE A 143 17.85 -3.44 2.18
C ILE A 143 18.96 -3.34 3.23
N ARG A 144 18.66 -3.82 4.45
CA ARG A 144 19.58 -3.83 5.61
C ARG A 144 20.11 -5.23 5.89
#